data_AF-H2AY70-F1
#
_entry.id   AF-H2AY70-F1
#
_cell.length_a   1.000
_cell.length_b   1.000
_cell.length_c   1.000
_cell.angle_alpha   90.00
_cell.angle_beta   90.00
_cell.angle_gamma   90.00
#
_symmetry.space_group_name_H-M   'P 1'
#
loop_
_entity.id
_entity.type
_entity.pdbx_description
1 polymer ?
#
loop_
_entity_poly.entity_id
_entity_poly.type
_entity_poly.pdbx_seq_one_letter_code
_entity_poly.pdbx_strand_id
1 'polypeptide(L)'
;MRDHVQPIHYSQATVKELTKQIAVASCIGAFQGGLISITTGLLLRKFSSIYRTVRLPVRVFYHCSWISMGMVFRADKQLIIFQQNYYSQELQRRGKLLDEAADRGIFLEEEAITRSTTNTD
;
A
#
# COMPACT_ATOMS: atom_id res chain seq x y z
N MET A 1 -24.61 -28.63 5.42
CA MET A 1 -23.39 -28.35 4.64
C MET A 1 -22.95 -26.95 5.01
N ARG A 2 -21.86 -26.82 5.77
CA ARG A 2 -21.33 -25.52 6.21
C ARG A 2 -20.38 -25.04 5.12
N ASP A 3 -20.88 -24.21 4.21
CA ASP A 3 -20.03 -23.52 3.25
C ASP A 3 -19.04 -22.65 4.03
N HIS A 4 -17.76 -23.03 3.99
CA HIS A 4 -16.66 -22.22 4.47
C HIS A 4 -16.63 -20.94 3.62
N VAL A 5 -17.23 -19.86 4.13
CA VAL A 5 -17.03 -18.52 3.58
C VAL A 5 -15.59 -18.14 3.90
N GLN A 6 -14.67 -18.53 3.02
CA GLN A 6 -13.27 -18.16 3.15
C GLN A 6 -13.19 -16.63 3.16
N PRO A 7 -12.42 -16.03 4.09
CA PRO A 7 -12.22 -14.60 4.08
C PRO A 7 -11.62 -14.21 2.73
N ILE A 8 -12.18 -13.17 2.10
CA ILE A 8 -11.79 -12.65 0.76
C ILE A 8 -10.40 -11.95 0.83
N HIS A 9 -9.51 -12.41 1.70
CA HIS A 9 -8.17 -11.87 1.89
C HIS A 9 -7.28 -12.00 0.64
N TYR A 10 -7.73 -12.72 -0.40
CA TYR A 10 -6.99 -12.93 -1.65
C TYR A 10 -7.89 -13.01 -2.90
N SER A 11 -8.83 -12.08 -3.06
CA SER A 11 -9.42 -11.87 -4.39
C SER A 11 -8.30 -11.50 -5.38
N GLN A 12 -7.96 -12.41 -6.29
CA GLN A 12 -6.91 -12.23 -7.30
C GLN A 12 -7.13 -10.95 -8.14
N ALA A 13 -8.38 -10.57 -8.36
CA ALA A 13 -8.75 -9.32 -9.03
C ALA A 13 -8.28 -8.10 -8.24
N THR A 14 -8.50 -8.10 -6.92
CA THR A 14 -8.10 -7.01 -6.01
C THR A 14 -6.58 -6.91 -5.91
N VAL A 15 -5.86 -8.04 -5.88
CA VAL A 15 -4.38 -8.04 -5.85
C VAL A 15 -3.80 -7.51 -7.16
N LYS A 16 -4.38 -7.86 -8.32
CA LYS A 16 -3.94 -7.32 -9.62
C LYS A 16 -4.15 -5.82 -9.72
N GLU A 17 -5.28 -5.32 -9.24
CA GLU A 17 -5.56 -3.89 -9.21
C GLU A 17 -4.60 -3.16 -8.27
N LEU A 18 -4.35 -3.72 -7.08
CA LEU A 18 -3.39 -3.19 -6.12
C LEU A 18 -1.98 -3.10 -6.71
N THR A 19 -1.47 -4.18 -7.31
CA THR A 19 -0.14 -4.19 -7.92
C THR A 19 -0.03 -3.16 -9.04
N LYS A 20 -1.09 -2.96 -9.84
CA LYS A 20 -1.12 -1.92 -10.88
C LYS A 20 -1.06 -0.52 -10.27
N GLN A 21 -1.85 -0.25 -9.23
CA GLN A 21 -1.86 1.05 -8.56
C GLN A 21 -0.53 1.34 -7.85
N ILE A 22 0.04 0.36 -7.15
CA ILE A 22 1.37 0.48 -6.52
C ILE A 22 2.44 0.70 -7.58
N ALA A 23 2.42 -0.04 -8.70
CA ALA A 23 3.39 0.16 -9.78
C ALA A 23 3.33 1.60 -10.34
N VAL A 24 2.13 2.14 -10.56
CA VAL A 24 1.96 3.52 -11.03
C VAL A 24 2.44 4.53 -9.96
N ALA A 25 2.07 4.33 -8.69
CA ALA A 25 2.51 5.19 -7.59
C ALA A 25 4.03 5.17 -7.41
N SER A 26 4.65 3.99 -7.54
CA SER A 26 6.09 3.77 -7.52
C SER A 26 6.80 4.52 -8.66
N CYS A 27 6.26 4.50 -9.87
CA CYS A 27 6.79 5.28 -11.00
C CYS A 27 6.74 6.79 -10.72
N ILE A 28 5.63 7.29 -10.18
CA ILE A 28 5.50 8.70 -9.80
C ILE A 28 6.49 9.07 -8.69
N GLY A 29 6.65 8.19 -7.70
CA GLY A 29 7.62 8.34 -6.62
C GLY A 29 9.06 8.34 -7.10
N ALA A 30 9.40 7.45 -8.03
CA ALA A 30 10.71 7.40 -8.66
C ALA A 30 11.01 8.66 -9.47
N PHE A 31 10.03 9.21 -10.19
CA PHE A 31 10.19 10.46 -10.92
C PHE A 31 10.41 11.65 -9.98
N GLN A 32 9.65 11.74 -8.89
CA GLN A 32 9.83 12.76 -7.84
C GLN A 32 11.19 12.64 -7.15
N GLY A 33 11.58 11.42 -6.78
CA GLY A 33 12.91 11.13 -6.20
C GLY A 33 14.04 11.48 -7.17
N GLY A 34 13.84 11.22 -8.47
CA GLY A 34 14.77 11.59 -9.54
C GLY A 34 14.97 13.10 -9.63
N LEU A 35 13.89 13.88 -9.69
CA LEU A 35 13.93 15.35 -9.70
C LEU A 35 14.65 15.92 -8.46
N ILE A 36 14.33 15.39 -7.28
CA ILE A 36 15.02 15.77 -6.03
C ILE A 36 16.50 15.46 -6.14
N SER A 37 16.86 14.25 -6.58
CA SER A 37 18.26 13.82 -6.67
C SER A 37 19.10 14.66 -7.64
N ILE A 38 18.51 15.09 -8.77
CA ILE A 38 19.20 15.90 -9.77
C ILE A 38 19.39 17.31 -9.24
N THR A 39 18.34 17.90 -8.66
CA THR A 39 18.39 19.26 -8.10
C THR A 39 19.36 19.35 -6.93
N THR A 40 19.31 18.42 -5.98
CA THR A 40 20.28 18.34 -4.88
C THR A 40 21.67 18.00 -5.40
N GLY A 41 21.82 17.08 -6.35
CA GLY A 41 23.12 16.76 -6.96
C GLY A 41 23.81 17.96 -7.62
N LEU A 42 23.06 18.81 -8.34
CA LEU A 42 23.57 20.06 -8.93
C LEU A 42 23.95 21.09 -7.86
N LEU A 43 23.14 21.20 -6.80
CA LEU A 43 23.40 22.09 -5.68
C LEU A 43 24.67 21.67 -4.92
N LEU A 44 24.79 20.38 -4.59
CA LEU A 44 25.97 19.82 -3.92
C LEU A 44 27.23 19.99 -4.78
N ARG A 45 27.13 19.88 -6.10
CA ARG A 45 28.26 20.13 -7.00
C ARG A 45 28.75 21.58 -6.96
N LYS A 46 27.85 22.55 -6.73
CA LYS A 46 28.19 23.98 -6.66
C LYS A 46 28.78 24.39 -5.31
N PHE A 47 28.26 23.84 -4.20
CA PHE A 47 28.62 24.28 -2.86
C PHE A 47 29.62 23.37 -2.13
N SER A 48 29.70 22.07 -2.47
CA SER A 48 30.54 21.11 -1.75
C SER A 48 31.77 20.69 -2.56
N SER A 49 32.95 21.06 -2.06
CA SER A 49 34.23 20.58 -2.60
C SER A 49 34.39 19.07 -2.48
N ILE A 50 33.76 18.46 -1.46
CA ILE A 50 33.78 17.00 -1.24
C ILE A 50 33.06 16.32 -2.40
N TYR A 51 31.85 16.79 -2.75
CA TYR A 51 31.04 16.22 -3.83
C TYR A 51 31.70 16.33 -5.22
N ARG A 52 32.54 17.35 -5.40
CA ARG A 52 33.35 17.56 -6.62
C ARG A 52 34.44 16.50 -6.80
N THR A 53 35.04 16.05 -5.70
CA THR A 53 36.16 15.08 -5.69
C THR A 53 35.70 13.61 -5.70
N VAL A 54 34.45 13.33 -5.33
CA VAL A 54 33.97 11.94 -5.24
C VAL A 54 33.89 11.26 -6.61
N ARG A 55 34.31 9.99 -6.65
CA ARG A 55 34.24 9.12 -7.83
C ARG A 55 32.79 8.84 -8.24
N LEU A 56 32.60 8.55 -9.53
CA LEU A 56 31.33 8.18 -10.18
C LEU A 56 30.41 7.22 -9.37
N PRO A 57 30.88 6.10 -8.78
CA PRO A 57 30.00 5.17 -8.06
C PRO A 57 29.22 5.81 -6.92
N VAL A 58 29.81 6.76 -6.17
CA VAL A 58 29.12 7.41 -5.05
C VAL A 58 28.04 8.36 -5.55
N ARG A 59 28.26 9.01 -6.70
CA ARG A 59 27.25 9.87 -7.33
C ARG A 59 26.04 9.05 -7.78
N VAL A 60 26.28 7.90 -8.41
CA VAL A 60 25.21 6.98 -8.84
C VAL A 60 24.45 6.45 -7.62
N PHE A 61 25.16 6.08 -6.54
CA PHE A 61 24.54 5.64 -5.29
C PHE A 61 23.61 6.72 -4.73
N TYR A 62 24.07 7.97 -4.66
CA TYR A 62 23.25 9.09 -4.18
C TYR A 62 21.94 9.24 -4.95
N HIS A 63 22.00 9.22 -6.28
CA HIS A 63 20.80 9.29 -7.12
C HIS A 63 19.88 8.09 -6.90
N CYS A 64 20.45 6.89 -6.82
CA CYS A 64 19.69 5.66 -6.59
C CYS A 64 18.99 5.68 -5.22
N SER A 65 19.65 6.16 -4.17
CA SER A 65 19.05 6.29 -2.83
C SER A 65 17.83 7.21 -2.85
N TRP A 66 17.91 8.37 -3.51
CA TRP A 66 16.78 9.30 -3.60
C TRP A 66 15.62 8.75 -4.45
N ILE A 67 15.93 8.09 -5.56
CA ILE A 67 14.91 7.46 -6.42
C ILE A 67 14.21 6.33 -5.68
N SER A 68 14.97 5.45 -5.02
CA SER A 68 14.44 4.34 -4.22
C SER A 68 13.57 4.86 -3.07
N MET A 69 14.05 5.86 -2.33
CA MET A 69 13.30 6.48 -1.25
C MET A 69 11.98 7.10 -1.74
N GLY A 70 12.00 7.81 -2.87
CA GLY A 70 10.80 8.39 -3.47
C GLY A 70 9.78 7.33 -3.90
N MET A 71 10.26 6.22 -4.46
CA MET A 71 9.43 5.07 -4.85
C MET A 71 8.72 4.45 -3.65
N VAL A 72 9.49 4.06 -2.63
CA VAL A 72 8.97 3.41 -1.41
C VAL A 72 7.97 4.32 -0.70
N PHE A 73 8.29 5.61 -0.55
CA PHE A 73 7.42 6.55 0.14
C PHE A 73 6.04 6.70 -0.51
N ARG A 74 5.97 6.68 -1.86
CA ARG A 74 4.69 6.74 -2.58
C ARG A 74 3.95 5.41 -2.57
N ALA A 75 4.67 4.30 -2.67
CA ALA A 75 4.10 2.96 -2.57
C ALA A 75 3.43 2.74 -1.21
N ASP A 76 4.11 3.07 -0.11
CA ASP A 76 3.59 2.91 1.25
C ASP A 76 2.33 3.75 1.49
N LYS A 77 2.31 5.00 1.01
CA LYS A 77 1.11 5.85 1.08
C LYS A 77 -0.07 5.23 0.33
N GLN A 78 0.17 4.69 -0.86
CA GLN A 78 -0.88 4.05 -1.64
C GLN A 78 -1.41 2.79 -0.94
N LEU A 79 -0.52 2.03 -0.29
CA LEU A 79 -0.88 0.85 0.48
C LEU A 79 -1.78 1.21 1.68
N ILE A 80 -1.44 2.26 2.44
CA ILE A 80 -2.25 2.73 3.57
C ILE A 80 -3.64 3.15 3.11
N ILE A 81 -3.75 3.92 2.02
CA ILE A 81 -5.04 4.36 1.46
C ILE A 81 -5.86 3.14 1.03
N PHE A 82 -5.23 2.17 0.37
CA PHE A 82 -5.90 0.94 -0.02
C PHE A 82 -6.42 0.16 1.18
N GLN A 83 -5.61 0.00 2.23
CA GLN A 83 -5.99 -0.67 3.47
C GLN A 83 -7.20 0.03 4.11
N GLN A 84 -7.18 1.36 4.23
CA GLN A 84 -8.30 2.14 4.78
C GLN A 84 -9.59 1.95 3.96
N ASN A 85 -9.49 2.02 2.63
CA ASN A 85 -10.63 1.81 1.74
C ASN A 85 -11.18 0.38 1.86
N TYR A 86 -10.31 -0.62 1.93
CA TYR A 86 -10.69 -2.02 2.10
C TYR A 86 -11.45 -2.23 3.42
N TYR A 87 -10.93 -1.73 4.55
CA TYR A 87 -11.61 -1.82 5.84
C TYR A 87 -12.97 -1.11 5.83
N SER A 88 -13.08 0.05 5.17
CA SER A 88 -14.34 0.77 5.08
C SER A 88 -15.41 -0.01 4.28
N GLN A 89 -15.02 -0.65 3.17
CA GLN A 89 -15.91 -1.46 2.36
C GLN A 89 -16.32 -2.74 3.10
N GLU A 90 -15.40 -3.37 3.80
CA GLU A 90 -15.66 -4.56 4.60
C GLU A 90 -16.63 -4.25 5.75
N LEU A 91 -16.46 -3.10 6.43
CA LEU A 91 -17.39 -2.65 7.48
C LEU A 91 -18.81 -2.42 6.93
N GLN A 92 -18.93 -1.76 5.78
CA GLN A 92 -20.24 -1.56 5.13
C GLN A 92 -20.87 -2.89 4.70
N ARG A 93 -20.07 -3.83 4.18
CA ARG A 93 -20.54 -5.15 3.78
C ARG A 93 -21.07 -5.93 4.99
N ARG A 94 -20.36 -5.89 6.10
CA ARG A 94 -20.80 -6.50 7.37
C ARG A 94 -22.09 -5.89 7.86
N GLY A 95 -22.24 -4.56 7.80
CA GLY A 95 -23.49 -3.88 8.13
C GLY A 95 -24.67 -4.38 7.29
N LYS A 96 -24.51 -4.47 5.96
CA LYS A 96 -25.58 -4.99 5.08
C LYS A 96 -25.97 -6.43 5.37
N LEU A 97 -25.00 -7.29 5.70
CA LEU A 97 -25.27 -8.68 6.06
C LEU A 97 -26.00 -8.78 7.40
N LEU A 98 -25.69 -7.89 8.35
CA LEU A 98 -26.39 -7.80 9.62
C LEU A 98 -27.84 -7.35 9.43
N ASP A 99 -28.06 -6.32 8.61
CA ASP A 99 -29.41 -5.83 8.26
C ASP A 99 -30.23 -6.92 7.55
N GLU A 100 -29.64 -7.63 6.58
CA GLU A 100 -30.32 -8.73 5.87
C GLU A 100 -30.62 -9.93 6.78
N ALA A 101 -29.76 -10.21 7.77
CA ALA A 101 -30.02 -11.25 8.77
C ALA A 101 -31.12 -10.84 9.75
N ALA A 102 -31.16 -9.57 10.16
CA ALA A 102 -32.22 -9.00 10.97
C ALA A 102 -33.58 -9.03 10.25
N ASP A 103 -33.62 -8.67 8.96
CA ASP A 103 -34.82 -8.74 8.12
C ASP A 103 -35.36 -10.18 7.96
N ARG A 104 -34.47 -11.18 8.02
CA ARG A 104 -34.82 -12.61 7.98
C ARG A 104 -35.19 -13.18 9.35
N GLY A 105 -35.19 -12.37 10.41
CA GLY A 105 -35.51 -12.80 11.79
C GLY A 105 -34.45 -13.72 12.42
N ILE A 106 -33.25 -13.82 11.81
CA ILE A 106 -32.13 -14.61 12.32
C ILE A 106 -31.15 -13.64 12.96
N PHE A 107 -31.22 -13.50 14.28
CA PHE A 107 -30.21 -12.75 15.04
C PHE A 107 -28.88 -13.50 15.01
N LEU A 108 -27.96 -13.06 14.14
CA LEU A 108 -26.56 -13.39 14.27
C LEU A 108 -25.95 -12.41 15.28
N GLU A 109 -25.78 -12.85 16.53
CA GLU A 109 -24.98 -12.10 17.50
C GLU A 109 -23.57 -11.89 16.94
N GLU A 110 -23.04 -10.67 17.05
CA GLU A 110 -21.71 -10.24 16.59
C GLU A 110 -20.59 -11.22 16.99
N GLU A 111 -20.76 -11.92 18.12
CA GLU A 111 -19.81 -12.94 18.61
C GLU A 111 -19.68 -14.16 17.69
N ALA A 112 -20.74 -14.58 16.99
CA ALA A 112 -20.71 -15.74 16.09
C ALA A 112 -19.93 -15.46 14.80
N ILE A 113 -20.02 -14.23 14.28
CA ILE A 113 -19.31 -13.79 13.08
C ILE A 113 -17.83 -13.56 13.38
N THR A 114 -17.52 -13.02 14.57
CA THR A 114 -16.13 -12.79 15.01
C THR A 114 -15.41 -14.10 15.31
N ARG A 115 -16.09 -15.08 15.94
CA ARG A 115 -15.52 -16.42 16.20
C ARG A 115 -15.25 -17.23 14.93
N SER A 116 -16.02 -17.04 13.86
CA SER A 116 -15.75 -17.77 12.61
C SER A 116 -14.54 -17.25 11.85
N THR A 117 -14.05 -16.05 12.17
CA THR A 117 -12.89 -15.42 11.49
C THR A 117 -11.58 -15.55 12.26
N THR A 118 -11.59 -15.89 13.56
CA THR A 118 -10.38 -15.96 14.40
C THR A 118 -9.87 -17.37 14.70
N ASN A 119 -10.52 -18.44 14.23
CA ASN A 119 -9.95 -19.80 14.32
C ASN A 119 -8.89 -20.01 13.23
N THR A 120 -7.73 -19.39 13.45
CA THR A 120 -6.44 -19.88 12.97
C THR A 120 -5.88 -20.82 14.02
N ASP A 121 -6.09 -22.12 13.82
CA ASP A 121 -5.09 -23.14 14.18
C ASP A 121 -4.21 -23.40 12.96
#